data_AF-A0AAD9PD96-F1
#
_entry.id   AF-A0AAD9PD96-F1
#
_cell.length_a   1.000
_cell.length_b   1.000
_cell.length_c   1.000
_cell.angle_alpha   90.00
_cell.angle_beta   90.00
_cell.angle_gamma   90.00
#
_symmetry.space_group_name_H-M   'P 1'
#
loop_
_entity.id
_entity.type
_entity.pdbx_description
1 polymer ?
#
loop_
_entity_poly.entity_id
_entity_poly.type
_entity_poly.pdbx_seq_one_letter_code
_entity_poly.pdbx_strand_id
1 'polypeptide(L)'
;MKRLCDWLTDRLDSSLHPYQLTCLMHMTRKCYSDFELQGVLETILNSKTYQTICSRLKVEEATQSVTSGDSKGLRFLSNGAARSDDG
;
A
#
# COMPACT_ATOMS: atom_id res chain seq x y z
N MET A 1 -2.70 8.41 9.41
CA MET A 1 -2.89 8.27 7.95
C MET A 1 -3.06 9.58 7.18
N LYS A 2 -3.77 10.59 7.68
CA LYS A 2 -3.96 11.88 6.97
C LYS A 2 -2.67 12.50 6.43
N ARG A 3 -1.61 12.61 7.26
CA ARG A 3 -0.31 13.16 6.84
C ARG A 3 0.32 12.43 5.65
N LEU A 4 0.13 11.11 5.54
CA LEU A 4 0.61 10.34 4.40
C LEU A 4 -0.20 10.66 3.14
N CYS A 5 -1.53 10.78 3.27
CA CYS A 5 -2.39 11.19 2.18
C CYS A 5 -2.03 12.59 1.67
N ASP A 6 -1.84 13.55 2.58
CA ASP A 6 -1.43 14.92 2.24
C ASP A 6 -0.07 14.90 1.51
N TRP A 7 0.93 14.20 2.05
CA TRP A 7 2.25 14.05 1.44
C TRP A 7 2.21 13.43 0.03
N LEU A 8 1.34 12.44 -0.21
CA LEU A 8 1.14 11.85 -1.54
C LEU A 8 0.39 12.78 -2.48
N THR A 9 -0.52 13.60 -1.96
CA THR A 9 -1.31 14.58 -2.72
C THR A 9 -0.44 15.72 -3.21
N ASP A 10 0.45 16.24 -2.35
CA ASP A 10 1.42 17.29 -2.69
C ASP A 10 2.42 16.84 -3.79
N ARG A 11 2.50 15.54 -4.06
CA ARG A 11 3.36 14.91 -5.08
C ARG A 11 2.54 14.12 -6.11
N LEU A 12 1.37 14.61 -6.51
CA LEU A 12 0.59 13.98 -7.57
C LEU A 12 1.33 13.95 -8.92
N ASP A 13 2.01 15.03 -9.25
CA ASP A 13 2.71 15.20 -10.54
C ASP A 13 4.14 14.63 -10.54
N SER A 14 4.62 14.13 -9.41
CA SER A 14 5.95 13.52 -9.26
C SER A 14 5.85 12.01 -9.09
N SER A 15 6.59 11.25 -9.89
CA SER A 15 6.72 9.80 -9.65
C SER A 15 7.52 9.53 -8.38
N LEU A 16 7.13 8.49 -7.65
CA LEU A 16 7.83 8.08 -6.44
C LEU A 16 9.08 7.28 -6.79
N HIS A 17 10.17 7.50 -6.05
CA HIS A 17 11.33 6.62 -6.15
C HIS A 17 10.95 5.19 -5.72
N PRO A 18 11.46 4.12 -6.36
CA PRO A 18 11.09 2.73 -6.03
C PRO A 18 11.26 2.35 -4.56
N TYR A 19 12.34 2.84 -3.95
CA TYR A 19 12.56 2.66 -2.51
C TYR A 19 11.51 3.37 -1.65
N GLN A 20 11.13 4.61 -2.00
CA GLN A 20 10.08 5.35 -1.29
C GLN A 20 8.75 4.62 -1.39
N LEU A 21 8.39 4.18 -2.60
CA LEU A 21 7.18 3.40 -2.85
C LEU A 21 7.14 2.16 -1.94
N THR A 22 8.24 1.40 -1.90
CA THR A 22 8.40 0.21 -1.05
C THR A 22 8.17 0.52 0.43
N CYS A 23 8.84 1.56 0.95
CA CYS A 23 8.71 1.96 2.34
C CYS A 23 7.28 2.40 2.68
N LEU A 24 6.65 3.21 1.82
CA LEU A 24 5.30 3.73 2.03
C LEU A 24 4.24 2.63 2.02
N MET A 25 4.40 1.64 1.15
CA MET A 25 3.52 0.47 1.10
C MET A 25 3.65 -0.38 2.36
N HIS A 26 4.87 -0.60 2.84
CA HIS A 26 5.11 -1.32 4.09
C HIS A 26 4.50 -0.57 5.28
N MET A 27 4.76 0.73 5.41
CA MET A 27 4.20 1.57 6.46
C MET A 27 2.66 1.58 6.44
N THR A 28 2.05 1.72 5.27
CA THR A 28 0.58 1.76 5.10
C THR A 28 -0.07 0.48 5.63
N ARG A 29 0.51 -0.67 5.32
CA ARG A 29 0.04 -1.98 5.80
C ARG A 29 0.27 -2.16 7.30
N LYS A 30 1.45 -1.80 7.78
CA LYS A 30 1.79 -1.92 9.19
C LYS A 30 0.87 -1.05 10.05
N CYS A 31 0.63 0.21 9.65
CA CYS A 31 -0.32 1.08 10.34
C CYS A 31 -1.74 0.49 10.36
N TYR A 32 -2.22 -0.06 9.24
CA TYR A 32 -3.54 -0.69 9.19
C TYR A 32 -3.62 -1.87 10.18
N SER A 33 -2.67 -2.80 10.09
CA SER A 33 -2.61 -3.99 10.95
C SER A 33 -2.46 -3.63 12.44
N ASP A 34 -1.71 -2.57 12.76
CA ASP A 34 -1.54 -2.12 14.14
C ASP A 34 -2.82 -1.57 14.74
N PHE A 35 -3.60 -0.81 13.97
CA PHE A 35 -4.89 -0.32 14.44
C PHE A 35 -5.94 -1.44 14.51
N GLU A 36 -5.91 -2.39 13.58
CA GLU A 36 -6.75 -3.59 13.63
C GLU A 36 -6.46 -4.41 14.90
N LEU A 37 -5.18 -4.59 15.24
CA LEU A 37 -4.75 -5.28 16.46
C LEU A 37 -5.20 -4.55 17.73
N GLN A 38 -5.34 -3.21 17.68
CA GLN A 38 -5.90 -2.41 18.77
C GLN A 38 -7.44 -2.48 18.85
N GLY A 39 -8.09 -3.23 17.95
CA GLY A 39 -9.55 -3.41 17.93
C GLY A 39 -10.30 -2.32 17.17
N VAL A 40 -9.63 -1.52 16.34
CA VAL A 40 -10.31 -0.54 15.49
C VAL A 40 -11.05 -1.29 14.37
N LEU A 41 -12.34 -1.01 14.22
CA LEU A 41 -13.20 -1.66 13.22
C LEU A 41 -12.73 -1.37 11.80
N GLU A 42 -12.83 -2.37 10.93
CA GLU A 42 -12.53 -2.25 9.49
C GLU A 42 -13.28 -1.08 8.83
N THR A 43 -14.52 -0.82 9.22
CA THR A 43 -15.32 0.29 8.67
C THR A 43 -14.69 1.66 8.93
N ILE A 44 -13.88 1.78 9.98
CA ILE A 44 -13.14 2.99 10.34
C ILE A 44 -11.74 2.97 9.70
N LEU A 45 -11.07 1.80 9.69
CA LEU A 45 -9.74 1.63 9.10
C LEU A 45 -9.74 1.82 7.58
N ASN A 46 -10.72 1.23 6.90
CA ASN A 46 -10.95 1.32 5.47
C ASN A 46 -11.59 2.67 5.06
N SER A 47 -11.18 3.73 5.75
CA SER A 47 -11.56 5.11 5.47
C SER A 47 -11.21 5.51 4.04
N LYS A 48 -11.92 6.52 3.52
CA LYS A 48 -11.61 7.13 2.21
C LYS A 48 -10.14 7.52 2.08
N THR A 49 -9.54 8.08 3.15
CA THR A 49 -8.12 8.42 3.21
C THR A 49 -7.21 7.22 2.96
N TYR A 50 -7.49 6.09 3.62
CA TYR A 50 -6.72 4.86 3.41
C TYR A 50 -6.86 4.34 1.99
N GLN A 51 -8.09 4.31 1.46
CA GLN A 51 -8.36 3.87 0.09
C GLN A 51 -7.64 4.75 -0.95
N THR A 52 -7.62 6.06 -0.76
CA THR A 52 -6.88 7.00 -1.62
C THR A 52 -5.37 6.71 -1.60
N ILE A 53 -4.78 6.51 -0.42
CA ILE A 53 -3.37 6.15 -0.29
C ILE A 53 -3.08 4.84 -1.04
N CYS A 54 -3.87 3.79 -0.76
CA CYS A 54 -3.72 2.48 -1.40
C CYS A 54 -3.88 2.54 -2.93
N SER A 55 -4.82 3.34 -3.43
CA SER A 55 -5.03 3.53 -4.87
C SER A 55 -3.80 4.16 -5.52
N ARG A 56 -3.26 5.24 -4.94
CA ARG A 56 -2.05 5.90 -5.47
C ARG A 56 -0.85 4.94 -5.49
N LEU A 57 -0.60 4.22 -4.39
CA LEU A 57 0.54 3.31 -4.29
C LEU A 57 0.45 2.15 -5.31
N LYS A 58 -0.76 1.63 -5.57
CA LYS A 58 -0.97 0.61 -6.62
C LYS A 58 -0.66 1.12 -8.02
N VAL A 59 -1.06 2.35 -8.34
CA VAL A 59 -0.80 2.95 -9.65
C VAL A 59 0.70 3.18 -9.85
N GLU A 60 1.41 3.67 -8.84
CA GLU A 60 2.86 3.81 -8.87
C GLU A 60 3.57 2.45 -9.02
N GLU A 61 3.13 1.42 -8.30
CA GLU A 61 3.67 0.05 -8.42
C GLU A 61 3.48 -0.50 -9.84
N ALA A 62 2.29 -0.37 -10.41
CA ALA A 62 2.02 -0.78 -11.78
C ALA A 62 2.89 -0.02 -12.79
N THR A 63 3.03 1.29 -12.61
CA THR A 63 3.86 2.16 -13.47
C THR A 63 5.34 1.76 -13.39
N GLN A 64 5.85 1.44 -12.21
CA GLN A 64 7.23 0.99 -12.02
C GLN A 64 7.48 -0.41 -12.59
N SER A 65 6.51 -1.31 -12.49
CA SER A 65 6.61 -2.67 -13.04
C SER A 65 6.65 -2.67 -14.57
N VAL A 66 5.93 -1.76 -15.24
CA VAL A 66 5.98 -1.66 -16.72
C VAL A 66 7.27 -1.01 -17.22
N THR A 67 7.84 -0.06 -16.48
CA THR A 67 9.08 0.62 -16.91
C THR A 67 10.35 -0.17 -16.62
N SER A 68 10.36 -1.00 -15.58
CA SER A 68 11.61 -1.63 -15.11
C SER A 68 11.84 -3.04 -15.66
N GLY A 69 10.82 -3.72 -16.21
CA GLY A 69 10.91 -5.12 -16.68
C GLY A 69 11.20 -6.17 -15.58
N ASP A 70 11.77 -5.74 -14.45
CA ASP A 70 12.04 -6.51 -13.24
C ASP A 70 10.83 -6.45 -12.31
N SER A 71 9.96 -7.45 -12.41
CA SER A 71 8.94 -7.75 -11.41
C SER A 71 9.56 -8.35 -10.15
N LYS A 72 10.54 -7.67 -9.54
CA LYS A 72 11.09 -8.09 -8.24
C LYS A 72 10.16 -7.64 -7.11
N GLY A 73 9.14 -8.45 -6.89
CA GLY A 73 8.78 -8.92 -5.55
C GLY A 73 8.01 -7.98 -4.63
N LEU A 74 7.58 -6.79 -5.04
CA LEU A 74 6.61 -6.04 -4.26
C LEU A 74 5.21 -6.46 -4.72
N ARG A 75 4.54 -7.25 -3.88
CA ARG A 75 3.16 -7.67 -4.09
C ARG A 75 2.30 -6.87 -3.12
N PHE A 76 1.91 -5.63 -3.45
CA PHE A 76 0.92 -4.89 -2.66
C PHE A 76 -0.41 -5.65 -2.47
N LEU A 77 -0.68 -6.59 -3.38
CA LEU A 77 -1.89 -7.39 -3.43
C LEU A 77 -1.76 -8.78 -2.77
N SER A 78 -0.56 -9.24 -2.36
CA SER A 78 -0.47 -10.49 -1.58
C SER A 78 -0.84 -10.24 -0.13
N ASN A 79 -2.15 -10.10 0.10
CA ASN A 79 -2.77 -10.36 1.38
C ASN A 79 -3.28 -11.82 1.34
N GLY A 80 -2.64 -12.71 2.10
CA GLY A 80 -3.19 -13.97 2.62
C GLY A 80 -4.12 -14.82 1.75
N ALA A 81 -3.62 -15.45 0.69
CA ALA A 81 -4.30 -16.58 0.03
C ALA A 81 -3.28 -17.64 -0.41
N ALA A 82 -2.67 -18.33 0.56
CA ALA A 82 -1.96 -19.60 0.37
C ALA A 82 -1.72 -20.28 1.72
N ARG A 83 -2.80 -20.68 2.41
CA ARG A 83 -2.75 -21.93 3.17
C ARG A 83 -3.45 -22.94 2.28
N SER A 84 -2.67 -23.58 1.41
CA SER A 84 -3.07 -24.85 0.84
C SER A 84 -3.09 -25.84 1.99
N ASP A 85 -4.27 -26.22 2.39
CA ASP A 85 -4.55 -27.44 3.15
C ASP A 85 -4.24 -28.59 2.19
N ASP A 86 -3.08 -29.22 2.35
CA ASP A 86 -2.74 -30.49 1.70
C ASP A 86 -2.79 -31.54 2.80
N GLY A 87 -3.68 -32.52 2.60
CA GLY A 87 -4.16 -33.46 3.62
C GLY A 87 -3.20 -34.56 4.04
#